data_AF-A0A6C1RS39-F1
#
_entry.id   AF-A0A6C1RS39-F1
#
_cell.length_a   1.000
_cell.length_b   1.000
_cell.length_c   1.000
_cell.angle_alpha   90.00
_cell.angle_beta   90.00
_cell.angle_gamma   90.00
#
_symmetry.space_group_name_H-M   'P 1'
#
loop_
_entity.id
_entity.type
_entity.pdbx_description
1 polymer ?
#
loop_
_entity_poly.entity_id
_entity_poly.type
_entity_poly.pdbx_seq_one_letter_code
_entity_poly.pdbx_strand_id
1 'polypeptide(L)'
;MVPDHAFDSDTAFFLKSLGFPELKIHHAFNHFDFVRSSRRILVIGPMGSGKTEYSSRVWRESQQRGLIFIFPTLILNFRKSFFNASARLLLDLATDVFPLTAYCEHSDCTTDSFYIYRYYHVDGRECPALYFDPLIIVGGDARREDSREPNYCTRCDLHHYLPGKEYTFLVLKPLGAAAARGDLQGLREELYALHGDLSASQLQRSFAEHYNSGRPSDEINNNALRVACIAERALLFLFVEENLVSETQMQQLVGELDLDRDFLVRRLRDARRACRLDISIDSAEPRDLR
;
A
#
# COMPACT_ATOMS: atom_id res chain seq x y z
N MET A 1 -40.60 15.25 4.32
CA MET A 1 -39.56 16.20 3.92
C MET A 1 -38.48 16.12 4.97
N VAL A 2 -37.41 15.37 4.69
CA VAL A 2 -36.19 15.37 5.50
C VAL A 2 -35.38 16.59 5.04
N PRO A 3 -34.74 17.35 5.94
CA PRO A 3 -34.00 18.55 5.53
C PRO A 3 -32.86 18.16 4.60
N ASP A 4 -32.66 18.93 3.52
CA ASP A 4 -31.40 18.99 2.78
C ASP A 4 -30.31 19.40 3.79
N HIS A 5 -29.64 18.41 4.36
CA HIS A 5 -28.42 18.66 5.09
C HIS A 5 -27.37 19.13 4.08
N ALA A 6 -26.74 20.25 4.40
CA ALA A 6 -25.74 20.92 3.60
C ALA A 6 -24.75 19.91 2.99
N PHE A 7 -24.44 20.10 1.71
CA PHE A 7 -23.39 19.42 0.97
C PHE A 7 -22.23 19.02 1.88
N ASP A 8 -21.84 17.74 1.81
CA ASP A 8 -20.61 17.23 2.42
C ASP A 8 -19.41 17.81 1.64
N SER A 9 -19.11 19.08 1.96
CA SER A 9 -18.03 19.88 1.40
C SER A 9 -16.69 19.16 1.51
N ASP A 10 -16.55 18.32 2.53
CA ASP A 10 -15.29 17.69 2.90
C ASP A 10 -14.98 16.52 1.97
N THR A 11 -15.99 15.71 1.64
CA THR A 11 -15.86 14.66 0.61
C THR A 11 -15.59 15.25 -0.77
N ALA A 12 -16.31 16.31 -1.16
CA ALA A 12 -16.09 16.97 -2.44
C ALA A 12 -14.70 17.60 -2.53
N PHE A 13 -14.26 18.25 -1.44
CA PHE A 13 -12.91 18.80 -1.31
C PHE A 13 -11.84 17.70 -1.36
N PHE A 14 -12.07 16.57 -0.70
CA PHE A 14 -11.17 15.42 -0.71
C PHE A 14 -11.00 14.83 -2.12
N LEU A 15 -12.07 14.54 -2.85
CA LEU A 15 -11.96 14.04 -4.23
C LEU A 15 -11.29 15.06 -5.17
N LYS A 16 -11.56 16.35 -4.95
CA LYS A 16 -10.89 17.43 -5.67
C LYS A 16 -9.40 17.51 -5.34
N SER A 17 -8.99 17.31 -4.08
CA SER A 17 -7.58 17.30 -3.67
C SER A 17 -6.82 16.11 -4.26
N LEU A 18 -7.51 15.01 -4.54
CA LEU A 18 -7.00 13.89 -5.31
C LEU A 18 -6.93 14.15 -6.83
N GLY A 19 -7.36 15.32 -7.31
CA GLY A 19 -7.25 15.76 -8.70
C GLY A 19 -8.36 15.28 -9.64
N PHE A 20 -9.54 14.91 -9.13
CA PHE A 20 -10.67 14.52 -9.98
C PHE A 20 -11.44 15.73 -10.52
N PRO A 21 -12.11 15.59 -11.69
CA PRO A 21 -13.08 16.58 -12.17
C PRO A 21 -14.29 16.66 -11.24
N GLU A 22 -15.24 17.55 -11.55
CA GLU A 22 -16.49 17.67 -10.80
C GLU A 22 -17.30 16.36 -10.92
N LEU A 23 -17.23 15.53 -9.88
CA LEU A 23 -17.96 14.26 -9.78
C LEU A 23 -19.32 14.51 -9.15
N LYS A 24 -20.34 13.80 -9.62
CA LYS A 24 -21.62 13.74 -8.92
C LYS A 24 -21.49 12.81 -7.72
N ILE A 25 -21.28 13.40 -6.56
CA ILE A 25 -21.15 12.67 -5.28
C ILE A 25 -22.54 12.49 -4.71
N HIS A 26 -22.87 11.26 -4.38
CA HIS A 26 -24.14 10.92 -3.75
C HIS A 26 -23.91 10.56 -2.29
N HIS A 27 -24.79 11.03 -1.41
CA HIS A 27 -24.91 10.42 -0.08
C HIS A 27 -25.25 8.94 -0.23
N ALA A 28 -24.75 8.11 0.69
CA ALA A 28 -25.14 6.70 0.73
C ALA A 28 -26.68 6.61 0.82
N PHE A 29 -27.33 6.21 -0.27
CA PHE A 29 -28.76 5.96 -0.26
C PHE A 29 -29.00 4.66 0.53
N ASN A 30 -29.80 4.75 1.60
CA ASN A 30 -30.14 3.58 2.43
C ASN A 30 -31.04 2.55 1.71
N HIS A 31 -31.52 2.85 0.50
CA HIS A 31 -32.32 1.91 -0.29
C HIS A 31 -32.28 2.25 -1.78
N PHE A 32 -31.76 1.33 -2.59
CA PHE A 32 -32.07 1.29 -4.01
C PHE A 32 -33.42 0.56 -4.18
N ASP A 33 -34.32 1.16 -4.95
CA ASP A 33 -35.58 0.53 -5.35
C ASP A 33 -35.30 -0.49 -6.47
N PHE A 34 -35.06 -1.74 -6.08
CA PHE A 34 -34.82 -2.87 -6.99
C PHE A 34 -36.12 -3.44 -7.61
N VAL A 35 -37.28 -2.80 -7.41
CA VAL A 35 -38.60 -3.34 -7.79
C VAL A 35 -38.95 -3.04 -9.25
N ARG A 36 -38.18 -2.17 -9.94
CA ARG A 36 -38.35 -1.92 -11.39
C ARG A 36 -37.74 -3.05 -12.23
N SER A 37 -38.58 -3.75 -12.98
CA SER A 37 -38.14 -4.74 -13.96
C SER A 37 -37.38 -4.07 -15.11
N SER A 38 -36.04 -4.24 -15.11
CA SER A 38 -35.11 -4.32 -16.25
C SER A 38 -33.82 -3.48 -16.10
N ARG A 39 -32.95 -3.83 -15.15
CA ARG A 39 -31.49 -3.65 -15.27
C ARG A 39 -30.79 -4.80 -14.54
N ARG A 40 -29.99 -5.59 -15.25
CA ARG A 40 -29.16 -6.63 -14.62
C ARG A 40 -28.00 -5.92 -13.92
N ILE A 41 -27.92 -6.08 -12.60
CA ILE A 41 -26.86 -5.50 -11.78
C ILE A 41 -25.77 -6.55 -11.62
N LEU A 42 -24.54 -6.18 -11.93
CA LEU A 42 -23.37 -7.00 -11.66
C LEU A 42 -22.51 -6.33 -10.59
N VAL A 43 -22.43 -6.97 -9.43
CA VAL A 43 -21.53 -6.56 -8.34
C VAL A 43 -20.21 -7.29 -8.52
N ILE A 44 -19.11 -6.54 -8.63
CA ILE A 44 -17.77 -7.10 -8.78
C ILE A 44 -16.98 -6.73 -7.53
N GLY A 45 -16.46 -7.73 -6.81
CA GLY A 45 -15.65 -7.58 -5.60
C GLY A 45 -14.33 -6.81 -5.82
N PRO A 46 -13.44 -6.73 -4.80
CA PRO A 46 -12.48 -5.64 -4.69
C PRO A 46 -11.55 -5.54 -5.91
N MET A 47 -11.78 -4.48 -6.70
CA MET A 47 -11.04 -4.15 -7.92
C MET A 47 -9.73 -3.41 -7.64
N GLY A 48 -9.35 -3.17 -6.38
CA GLY A 48 -8.06 -2.61 -5.98
C GLY A 48 -6.84 -3.42 -6.46
N SER A 49 -7.05 -4.60 -7.04
CA SER A 49 -6.04 -5.44 -7.72
C SER A 49 -6.37 -5.78 -9.18
N GLY A 50 -7.48 -5.24 -9.71
CA GLY A 50 -8.07 -5.61 -11.00
C GLY A 50 -7.35 -4.99 -12.21
N LYS A 51 -7.31 -5.73 -13.32
CA LYS A 51 -6.64 -5.35 -14.57
C LYS A 51 -7.43 -4.26 -15.32
N THR A 52 -6.75 -3.25 -15.84
CA THR A 52 -7.30 -2.17 -16.69
C THR A 52 -8.16 -2.66 -17.86
N GLU A 53 -7.95 -3.88 -18.36
CA GLU A 53 -8.78 -4.45 -19.43
C GLU A 53 -10.27 -4.59 -19.05
N TYR A 54 -10.59 -4.71 -17.75
CA TYR A 54 -11.98 -4.82 -17.31
C TYR A 54 -12.76 -3.51 -17.43
N SER A 55 -12.11 -2.36 -17.26
CA SER A 55 -12.82 -1.07 -17.25
C SER A 55 -13.41 -0.72 -18.62
N SER A 56 -12.70 -1.02 -19.71
CA SER A 56 -13.18 -0.79 -21.08
C SER A 56 -14.37 -1.70 -21.43
N ARG A 57 -14.35 -2.96 -20.97
CA ARG A 57 -15.48 -3.88 -21.13
C ARG A 57 -16.68 -3.43 -20.31
N VAL A 58 -16.48 -3.06 -19.04
CA VAL A 58 -17.53 -2.52 -18.16
C VAL A 58 -18.21 -1.32 -18.81
N TRP A 59 -17.42 -0.36 -19.31
CA TRP A 59 -17.95 0.82 -19.98
C TRP A 59 -18.78 0.45 -21.22
N ARG A 60 -18.24 -0.41 -22.10
CA ARG A 60 -18.94 -0.84 -23.31
C ARG A 60 -20.26 -1.54 -23.00
N GLU A 61 -20.25 -2.49 -22.06
CA GLU A 61 -21.43 -3.27 -21.71
C GLU A 61 -22.48 -2.41 -20.97
N SER A 62 -22.05 -1.42 -20.19
CA SER A 62 -22.94 -0.42 -19.60
C SER A 62 -23.64 0.41 -20.68
N GLN A 63 -22.87 0.97 -21.63
CA GLN A 63 -23.40 1.80 -22.71
C GLN A 63 -24.29 1.04 -23.70
N GLN A 64 -23.86 -0.16 -24.13
CA GLN A 64 -24.54 -0.89 -25.20
C GLN A 64 -25.71 -1.75 -24.70
N ARG A 65 -25.67 -2.21 -23.45
CA ARG A 65 -26.64 -3.18 -22.91
C ARG A 65 -27.40 -2.66 -21.69
N GLY A 66 -27.13 -1.44 -21.24
CA GLY A 66 -27.80 -0.83 -20.09
C GLY A 66 -27.54 -1.57 -18.77
N LEU A 67 -26.43 -2.30 -18.67
CA LEU A 67 -26.04 -3.02 -17.46
C LEU A 67 -25.54 -2.02 -16.39
N ILE A 68 -25.95 -2.25 -15.14
CA ILE A 68 -25.42 -1.49 -14.00
C ILE A 68 -24.31 -2.31 -13.35
N PHE A 69 -23.16 -1.68 -13.15
CA PHE A 69 -22.04 -2.26 -12.43
C PHE A 69 -21.84 -1.53 -11.12
N ILE A 70 -21.69 -2.28 -10.02
CA ILE A 70 -21.40 -1.73 -8.69
C ILE A 70 -20.06 -2.29 -8.24
N PHE A 71 -19.14 -1.40 -7.87
CA PHE A 71 -17.76 -1.72 -7.49
C PHE A 71 -17.49 -1.31 -6.04
N PRO A 72 -17.76 -2.17 -5.04
CA PRO A 72 -17.22 -1.98 -3.70
C PRO A 72 -15.70 -2.19 -3.75
N THR A 73 -14.93 -1.11 -3.59
CA THR A 73 -13.46 -1.19 -3.65
C THR A 73 -12.81 -0.15 -2.76
N LEU A 74 -11.64 -0.50 -2.23
CA LEU A 74 -10.72 0.48 -1.67
C LEU A 74 -10.09 1.27 -2.82
N ILE A 75 -10.15 2.59 -2.73
CA ILE A 75 -9.54 3.50 -3.71
C ILE A 75 -8.11 3.85 -3.29
N LEU A 76 -7.92 4.12 -2.01
CA LEU A 76 -6.63 4.49 -1.43
C LEU A 76 -5.97 3.33 -0.71
N ASN A 77 -4.66 3.19 -0.91
CA ASN A 77 -3.80 2.33 -0.12
C ASN A 77 -3.40 2.98 1.22
N PHE A 78 -2.63 2.25 2.03
CA PHE A 78 -2.19 2.73 3.34
C PHE A 78 -1.36 4.01 3.28
N ARG A 79 -0.73 4.32 2.14
CA ARG A 79 0.07 5.55 1.91
C ARG A 79 -0.78 6.75 1.50
N LYS A 80 -2.11 6.66 1.67
CA LYS A 80 -3.10 7.66 1.21
C LYS A 80 -2.99 7.96 -0.30
N SER A 81 -2.54 6.98 -1.07
CA SER A 81 -2.34 7.10 -2.52
C SER A 81 -3.24 6.10 -3.24
N PHE A 82 -3.56 6.30 -4.52
CA PHE A 82 -4.36 5.34 -5.26
C PHE A 82 -3.74 3.94 -5.24
N PHE A 83 -4.56 2.91 -5.06
CA PHE A 83 -4.11 1.52 -5.09
C PHE A 83 -3.42 1.17 -6.41
N ASN A 84 -4.00 1.60 -7.54
CA ASN A 84 -3.44 1.41 -8.87
C ASN A 84 -4.13 2.34 -9.88
N ALA A 85 -3.66 2.33 -11.13
CA ALA A 85 -4.25 3.09 -12.23
C ALA A 85 -5.71 2.69 -12.54
N SER A 86 -6.09 1.44 -12.27
CA SER A 86 -7.47 0.98 -12.47
C SER A 86 -8.43 1.60 -11.45
N ALA A 87 -8.04 1.82 -10.20
CA ALA A 87 -8.84 2.52 -9.19
C ALA A 87 -9.13 3.96 -9.63
N ARG A 88 -8.13 4.64 -10.21
CA ARG A 88 -8.29 5.97 -10.82
C ARG A 88 -9.29 5.93 -11.98
N LEU A 89 -9.08 5.01 -12.93
CA LEU A 89 -9.93 4.89 -14.10
C LEU A 89 -11.38 4.49 -13.76
N LEU A 90 -11.59 3.67 -12.72
CA LEU A 90 -12.92 3.34 -12.24
C LEU A 90 -13.67 4.58 -11.76
N LEU A 91 -12.98 5.49 -11.06
CA LEU A 91 -13.57 6.77 -10.64
C LEU A 91 -13.82 7.70 -11.83
N ASP A 92 -12.90 7.75 -12.79
CA ASP A 92 -13.08 8.58 -13.99
C ASP A 92 -14.26 8.11 -14.87
N LEU A 93 -14.56 6.81 -14.88
CA LEU A 93 -15.66 6.22 -15.65
C LEU A 93 -16.96 6.07 -14.86
N ALA A 94 -16.93 6.27 -13.55
CA ALA A 94 -18.11 6.12 -12.70
C ALA A 94 -19.15 7.20 -13.03
N THR A 95 -20.41 6.79 -13.16
CA THR A 95 -21.52 7.74 -13.26
C THR A 95 -21.90 8.31 -11.91
N ASP A 96 -21.73 7.52 -10.85
CA ASP A 96 -22.11 7.84 -9.48
C ASP A 96 -21.03 7.28 -8.54
N VAL A 97 -20.61 8.08 -7.56
CA VAL A 97 -19.63 7.67 -6.54
C VAL A 97 -20.25 7.84 -5.16
N PHE A 98 -20.19 6.77 -4.37
CA PHE A 98 -20.71 6.70 -3.00
C PHE A 98 -19.52 6.43 -2.05
N PRO A 99 -18.90 7.47 -1.48
CA PRO A 99 -17.82 7.28 -0.54
C PRO A 99 -18.38 6.78 0.80
N LEU A 100 -17.72 5.78 1.37
CA LEU A 100 -18.02 5.27 2.69
C LEU A 100 -16.88 5.67 3.62
N THR A 101 -17.22 6.37 4.70
CA THR A 101 -16.30 6.71 5.79
C THR A 101 -16.38 5.67 6.89
N ALA A 102 -15.34 5.64 7.72
CA ALA A 102 -15.35 5.00 9.03
C ALA A 102 -14.84 5.99 10.08
N TYR A 103 -15.11 5.72 11.35
CA TYR A 103 -14.58 6.54 12.44
C TYR A 103 -13.10 6.23 12.67
N CYS A 104 -12.31 7.26 12.96
CA CYS A 104 -10.96 7.08 13.47
C CYS A 104 -10.99 6.21 14.72
N GLU A 105 -10.21 5.13 14.73
CA GLU A 105 -10.19 4.15 15.83
C GLU A 105 -9.13 4.49 16.89
N HIS A 106 -8.57 5.71 16.86
CA HIS A 106 -7.59 6.12 17.87
C HIS A 106 -8.35 6.33 19.19
N SER A 107 -7.80 5.89 20.33
CA SER A 107 -8.54 5.78 21.60
C SER A 107 -9.24 7.08 22.01
N ASP A 108 -8.63 8.21 21.69
CA ASP A 108 -9.11 9.54 22.06
C ASP A 108 -9.72 10.31 20.87
N CYS A 109 -10.16 9.61 19.82
CA CYS A 109 -10.68 10.22 18.60
C CYS A 109 -11.90 9.45 18.07
N THR A 110 -12.84 10.17 17.46
CA THR A 110 -14.00 9.59 16.75
C THR A 110 -14.34 10.38 15.48
N THR A 111 -13.38 11.13 14.94
CA THR A 111 -13.56 11.91 13.70
C THR A 111 -13.68 10.96 12.51
N ASP A 112 -14.47 11.35 11.51
CA ASP A 112 -14.57 10.62 10.25
C ASP A 112 -13.21 10.47 9.56
N SER A 113 -13.03 9.35 8.88
CA SER A 113 -11.84 9.05 8.11
C SER A 113 -12.15 8.21 6.87
N PHE A 114 -11.36 8.45 5.84
CA PHE A 114 -11.33 7.69 4.58
C PHE A 114 -10.10 6.78 4.48
N TYR A 115 -9.22 6.79 5.50
CA TYR A 115 -7.91 6.19 5.40
C TYR A 115 -7.79 4.91 6.20
N ILE A 116 -7.22 3.92 5.55
CA ILE A 116 -6.72 2.71 6.20
C ILE A 116 -5.30 2.99 6.65
N TYR A 117 -5.09 2.92 7.94
CA TYR A 117 -3.79 2.96 8.57
C TYR A 117 -3.26 1.55 8.79
N ARG A 118 -2.01 1.32 8.38
CA ARG A 118 -1.31 0.06 8.56
C ARG A 118 -0.28 0.22 9.67
N TYR A 119 -0.29 -0.70 10.61
CA TYR A 119 0.64 -0.71 11.73
C TYR A 119 0.98 -2.13 12.14
N TYR A 120 2.04 -2.27 12.90
CA TYR A 120 2.50 -3.48 13.55
C TYR A 120 2.39 -3.29 15.06
N HIS A 121 2.35 -4.40 15.80
CA HIS A 121 2.35 -4.34 17.26
C HIS A 121 3.56 -5.13 17.76
N VAL A 122 4.53 -4.41 18.33
CA VAL A 122 5.83 -4.95 18.72
C VAL A 122 6.08 -4.56 20.17
N ASP A 123 6.31 -5.55 21.05
CA ASP A 123 6.53 -5.35 22.48
C ASP A 123 5.46 -4.47 23.15
N GLY A 124 4.20 -4.65 22.77
CA GLY A 124 3.07 -3.87 23.29
C GLY A 124 3.00 -2.43 22.77
N ARG A 125 3.81 -2.06 21.77
CA ARG A 125 3.81 -0.73 21.14
C ARG A 125 3.22 -0.76 19.74
N GLU A 126 2.39 0.23 19.43
CA GLU A 126 1.97 0.51 18.06
C GLU A 126 3.15 1.04 17.25
N CYS A 127 3.44 0.37 16.13
CA CYS A 127 4.54 0.70 15.23
C CYS A 127 3.95 0.98 13.83
N PRO A 128 3.87 2.23 13.36
CA PRO A 128 3.38 2.54 12.01
C PRO A 128 4.18 1.80 10.95
N ALA A 129 3.51 1.38 9.87
CA ALA A 129 4.21 0.86 8.71
C ALA A 129 5.12 1.94 8.08
N LEU A 130 6.36 1.56 7.76
CA LEU A 130 7.26 2.41 6.99
C LEU A 130 6.64 2.74 5.63
N TYR A 131 6.94 3.92 5.09
CA TYR A 131 6.35 4.33 3.81
C TYR A 131 6.66 3.34 2.68
N PHE A 132 7.85 2.74 2.67
CA PHE A 132 8.25 1.70 1.70
C PHE A 132 7.82 0.28 2.09
N ASP A 133 6.94 0.10 3.08
CA ASP A 133 6.40 -1.22 3.42
C ASP A 133 5.64 -1.83 2.21
N PRO A 134 5.76 -3.15 1.92
CA PRO A 134 5.21 -3.74 0.70
C PRO A 134 3.73 -3.41 0.51
N LEU A 135 3.37 -2.88 -0.65
CA LEU A 135 2.01 -2.39 -0.89
C LEU A 135 0.93 -3.47 -0.64
N ILE A 136 1.17 -4.68 -1.12
CA ILE A 136 0.25 -5.82 -0.99
C ILE A 136 0.78 -6.78 0.06
N ILE A 137 0.04 -6.90 1.16
CA ILE A 137 0.21 -7.94 2.18
C ILE A 137 -1.17 -8.55 2.38
N VAL A 138 -1.30 -9.85 2.15
CA VAL A 138 -2.60 -10.53 2.23
C VAL A 138 -2.86 -10.94 3.68
N GLY A 139 -3.92 -10.40 4.28
CA GLY A 139 -4.33 -10.67 5.65
C GLY A 139 -4.98 -9.45 6.30
N GLY A 140 -4.99 -9.41 7.64
CA GLY A 140 -5.51 -8.29 8.42
C GLY A 140 -6.82 -8.54 9.17
N ASP A 141 -7.45 -9.71 8.99
CA ASP A 141 -8.76 -10.02 9.59
C ASP A 141 -8.73 -10.21 11.11
N ALA A 142 -7.55 -10.48 11.67
CA ALA A 142 -7.36 -10.73 13.09
C ALA A 142 -6.22 -9.85 13.62
N ARG A 143 -6.40 -9.34 14.84
CA ARG A 143 -5.35 -8.60 15.54
C ARG A 143 -4.13 -9.49 15.75
N ARG A 144 -2.95 -8.96 15.42
CA ARG A 144 -1.64 -9.61 15.56
C ARG A 144 -0.74 -8.80 16.48
N GLU A 145 -0.07 -9.49 17.38
CA GLU A 145 1.11 -8.99 18.09
C GLU A 145 2.34 -9.57 17.36
N ASP A 146 2.70 -8.93 16.25
CA ASP A 146 3.70 -9.42 15.30
C ASP A 146 4.39 -8.22 14.61
N SER A 147 5.70 -8.32 14.40
CA SER A 147 6.52 -7.35 13.68
C SER A 147 6.63 -7.63 12.18
N ARG A 148 6.13 -8.79 11.72
CA ARG A 148 6.17 -9.25 10.32
C ARG A 148 4.82 -9.12 9.63
N GLU A 149 3.73 -9.36 10.36
CA GLU A 149 2.36 -9.29 9.85
C GLU A 149 1.62 -8.04 10.39
N PRO A 150 1.08 -7.17 9.51
CA PRO A 150 0.44 -5.93 9.95
C PRO A 150 -0.99 -6.14 10.45
N ASN A 151 -1.43 -5.16 11.23
CA ASN A 151 -2.81 -4.83 11.50
C ASN A 151 -3.27 -3.67 10.62
N TYR A 152 -4.59 -3.54 10.49
CA TYR A 152 -5.24 -2.46 9.76
C TYR A 152 -6.35 -1.88 10.62
N CYS A 153 -6.44 -0.55 10.66
CA CYS A 153 -7.55 0.16 11.27
C CYS A 153 -7.78 1.47 10.53
N THR A 154 -8.83 2.18 10.90
CA THR A 154 -9.17 3.49 10.34
C THR A 154 -8.53 4.59 11.21
N ARG A 155 -7.87 5.57 10.58
CA ARG A 155 -7.29 6.75 11.27
C ARG A 155 -7.56 8.03 10.50
N CYS A 156 -7.94 9.11 11.17
CA CYS A 156 -8.06 10.44 10.54
C CYS A 156 -6.67 11.01 10.18
N ASP A 157 -6.63 12.16 9.51
CA ASP A 157 -5.36 12.77 9.06
C ASP A 157 -4.35 13.00 10.19
N LEU A 158 -4.81 13.36 11.38
CA LEU A 158 -3.96 13.62 12.55
C LEU A 158 -3.33 12.35 13.15
N HIS A 159 -4.01 11.21 13.05
CA HIS A 159 -3.58 9.94 13.66
C HIS A 159 -3.07 8.91 12.64
N HIS A 160 -2.97 9.29 11.37
CA HIS A 160 -2.43 8.44 10.31
C HIS A 160 -0.97 8.80 10.05
N TYR A 161 -0.07 8.04 10.67
CA TYR A 161 1.38 8.22 10.53
C TYR A 161 1.94 7.51 9.29
N LEU A 162 2.86 8.16 8.57
CA LEU A 162 3.53 7.62 7.38
C LEU A 162 5.05 7.89 7.45
N PRO A 163 5.75 7.27 8.40
CA PRO A 163 7.16 7.54 8.63
C PRO A 163 8.03 7.02 7.50
N GLY A 164 9.18 7.67 7.29
CA GLY A 164 10.15 7.27 6.26
C GLY A 164 9.78 7.65 4.83
N LYS A 165 8.75 8.47 4.63
CA LYS A 165 8.38 8.98 3.29
C LYS A 165 9.54 9.73 2.62
N GLU A 166 10.16 10.65 3.34
CA GLU A 166 11.27 11.45 2.82
C GLU A 166 12.49 10.57 2.47
N TYR A 167 12.92 9.73 3.40
CA TYR A 167 13.93 8.70 3.16
C TYR A 167 13.64 7.89 1.90
N THR A 168 12.38 7.47 1.69
CA THR A 168 12.00 6.67 0.52
C THR A 168 12.32 7.39 -0.78
N PHE A 169 11.97 8.68 -0.89
CA PHE A 169 12.11 9.44 -2.14
C PHE A 169 13.49 10.06 -2.32
N LEU A 170 14.17 10.45 -1.24
CA LEU A 170 15.45 11.15 -1.30
C LEU A 170 16.67 10.24 -1.15
N VAL A 171 16.48 9.02 -0.63
CA VAL A 171 17.57 8.05 -0.44
C VAL A 171 17.27 6.73 -1.14
N LEU A 172 16.25 5.99 -0.71
CA LEU A 172 16.02 4.62 -1.16
C LEU A 172 15.78 4.53 -2.68
N LYS A 173 14.89 5.35 -3.22
CA LYS A 173 14.62 5.39 -4.67
C LYS A 173 15.85 5.80 -5.49
N PRO A 174 16.60 6.87 -5.15
CA PRO A 174 17.86 7.19 -5.82
C PRO A 174 18.88 6.05 -5.81
N LEU A 175 19.02 5.33 -4.70
CA LEU A 175 19.89 4.15 -4.60
C LEU A 175 19.41 3.03 -5.54
N GLY A 176 18.11 2.75 -5.57
CA GLY A 176 17.52 1.82 -6.53
C GLY A 176 17.75 2.24 -7.98
N ALA A 177 17.62 3.53 -8.30
CA ALA A 177 17.87 4.05 -9.64
C ALA A 177 19.34 3.93 -10.05
N ALA A 178 20.28 4.08 -9.11
CA ALA A 178 21.70 3.79 -9.34
C ALA A 178 21.93 2.29 -9.61
N ALA A 179 21.30 1.42 -8.82
CA ALA A 179 21.36 -0.02 -9.02
C ALA A 179 20.81 -0.44 -10.40
N ALA A 180 19.73 0.18 -10.87
CA ALA A 180 19.19 -0.04 -12.21
C ALA A 180 20.19 0.32 -13.34
N ARG A 181 21.13 1.24 -13.08
CA ARG A 181 22.23 1.61 -13.99
C ARG A 181 23.48 0.75 -13.83
N GLY A 182 23.45 -0.24 -12.94
CA GLY A 182 24.56 -1.15 -12.66
C GLY A 182 25.41 -0.76 -11.44
N ASP A 183 25.15 0.38 -10.80
CA ASP A 183 25.85 0.79 -9.57
C ASP A 183 25.08 0.30 -8.34
N LEU A 184 25.41 -0.92 -7.90
CA LEU A 184 24.77 -1.58 -6.76
C LEU A 184 25.36 -1.18 -5.41
N GLN A 185 26.52 -0.51 -5.39
CA GLN A 185 27.33 -0.38 -4.17
C GLN A 185 26.59 0.37 -3.06
N GLY A 186 26.03 1.54 -3.36
CA GLY A 186 25.32 2.35 -2.36
C GLY A 186 24.06 1.66 -1.83
N LEU A 187 23.32 0.94 -2.69
CA LEU A 187 22.15 0.18 -2.25
C LEU A 187 22.55 -0.98 -1.34
N ARG A 188 23.61 -1.71 -1.69
CA ARG A 188 24.12 -2.82 -0.88
C ARG A 188 24.57 -2.36 0.51
N GLU A 189 25.30 -1.24 0.58
CA GLU A 189 25.75 -0.66 1.85
C GLU A 189 24.57 -0.23 2.74
N GLU A 190 23.55 0.40 2.16
CA GLU A 190 22.36 0.79 2.92
C GLU A 190 21.56 -0.43 3.39
N LEU A 191 21.33 -1.43 2.53
CA LEU A 191 20.62 -2.66 2.93
C LEU A 191 21.38 -3.44 4.01
N TYR A 192 22.71 -3.48 3.93
CA TYR A 192 23.56 -4.07 4.98
C TYR A 192 23.36 -3.36 6.32
N ALA A 193 23.34 -2.02 6.33
CA ALA A 193 23.08 -1.24 7.54
C ALA A 193 21.65 -1.48 8.07
N LEU A 194 20.63 -1.50 7.20
CA LEU A 194 19.25 -1.78 7.60
C LEU A 194 19.06 -3.18 8.22
N HIS A 195 19.83 -4.18 7.76
CA HIS A 195 19.75 -5.55 8.26
C HIS A 195 20.55 -5.76 9.57
N GLY A 196 21.77 -5.23 9.64
CA GLY A 196 22.70 -5.48 10.75
C GLY A 196 22.77 -4.36 11.79
N ASP A 197 23.20 -3.17 11.37
CA ASP A 197 23.38 -2.01 12.25
C ASP A 197 22.54 -0.82 11.76
N LEU A 198 21.29 -0.80 12.22
CA LEU A 198 20.33 0.23 11.85
C LEU A 198 20.85 1.62 12.18
N SER A 199 21.70 1.77 13.21
CA SER A 199 22.22 3.08 13.63
C SER A 199 23.11 3.75 12.57
N ALA A 200 23.75 2.95 11.72
CA ALA A 200 24.58 3.42 10.60
C ALA A 200 23.77 3.77 9.34
N SER A 201 22.51 3.31 9.26
CA SER A 201 21.66 3.49 8.07
C SER A 201 21.32 4.96 7.80
N GLN A 202 21.06 5.28 6.55
CA GLN A 202 20.49 6.57 6.17
C GLN A 202 19.04 6.71 6.68
N LEU A 203 18.33 5.59 6.88
CA LEU A 203 16.99 5.58 7.46
C LEU A 203 17.00 6.14 8.89
N GLN A 204 17.88 5.64 9.75
CA GLN A 204 18.00 6.14 11.13
C GLN A 204 18.36 7.63 11.16
N ARG A 205 19.27 8.07 10.29
CA ARG A 205 19.64 9.48 10.17
C ARG A 205 18.45 10.35 9.79
N SER A 206 17.70 9.94 8.76
CA SER A 206 16.48 10.63 8.35
C SER A 206 15.46 10.70 9.50
N PHE A 207 15.30 9.64 10.28
CA PHE A 207 14.40 9.64 11.43
C PHE A 207 14.87 10.57 12.55
N ALA A 208 16.15 10.59 12.86
CA ALA A 208 16.73 11.49 13.86
C ALA A 208 16.56 12.98 13.48
N GLU A 209 16.58 13.30 12.19
CA GLU A 209 16.35 14.66 11.69
C GLU A 209 14.86 15.07 11.77
N HIS A 210 13.94 14.15 11.50
CA HIS A 210 12.51 14.46 11.31
C HIS A 210 11.63 14.21 12.54
N TYR A 211 12.04 13.30 13.42
CA TYR A 211 11.27 12.82 14.57
C TYR A 211 12.03 12.99 15.89
N ASN A 212 12.69 14.14 16.05
CA ASN A 212 13.42 14.49 17.28
C ASN A 212 13.07 15.90 17.79
N SER A 213 11.83 16.33 17.51
CA SER A 213 11.32 17.65 17.91
C SER A 213 10.64 17.65 19.28
N GLY A 214 10.52 16.48 19.92
CA GLY A 214 9.86 16.31 21.22
C GLY A 214 8.33 16.26 21.14
N ARG A 215 7.75 16.12 19.93
CA ARG A 215 6.29 15.97 19.77
C ARG A 215 5.85 14.56 20.16
N PRO A 216 4.64 14.35 20.71
CA PRO A 216 4.13 13.00 20.98
C PRO A 216 4.11 12.09 19.75
N SER A 217 3.85 12.64 18.56
CA SER A 217 3.91 11.90 17.30
C SER A 217 5.31 11.41 16.95
N ASP A 218 6.37 12.03 17.48
CA ASP A 218 7.74 11.63 17.20
C ASP A 218 8.03 10.24 17.78
N GLU A 219 7.53 9.93 18.99
CA GLU A 219 7.69 8.59 19.58
C GLU A 219 6.98 7.53 18.72
N ILE A 220 5.74 7.79 18.30
CA ILE A 220 4.98 6.86 17.46
C ILE A 220 5.67 6.65 16.12
N ASN A 221 6.16 7.70 15.46
CA ASN A 221 6.91 7.55 14.22
C ASN A 221 8.19 6.74 14.42
N ASN A 222 8.96 7.00 15.49
CA ASN A 222 10.18 6.26 15.79
C ASN A 222 9.94 4.77 16.08
N ASN A 223 8.76 4.39 16.58
CA ASN A 223 8.41 2.97 16.76
C ASN A 223 8.44 2.18 15.44
N ALA A 224 8.28 2.82 14.27
CA ALA A 224 8.37 2.14 12.97
C ALA A 224 9.73 1.44 12.73
N LEU A 225 10.79 1.91 13.39
CA LEU A 225 12.13 1.31 13.32
C LEU A 225 12.25 -0.02 14.09
N ARG A 226 11.22 -0.39 14.87
CA ARG A 226 11.14 -1.68 15.60
C ARG A 226 10.57 -2.81 14.73
N VAL A 227 10.01 -2.49 13.58
CA VAL A 227 9.41 -3.46 12.67
C VAL A 227 10.51 -4.38 12.11
N ALA A 228 10.25 -5.68 12.04
CA ALA A 228 11.24 -6.63 11.53
C ALA A 228 11.39 -6.52 10.01
N CYS A 229 12.52 -7.03 9.51
CA CYS A 229 12.79 -7.21 8.08
C CYS A 229 12.79 -5.89 7.29
N ILE A 230 13.38 -4.82 7.84
CA ILE A 230 13.38 -3.48 7.20
C ILE A 230 14.13 -3.52 5.86
N ALA A 231 15.28 -4.20 5.80
CA ALA A 231 16.06 -4.35 4.57
C ALA A 231 15.26 -5.10 3.50
N GLU A 232 14.59 -6.18 3.86
CA GLU A 232 13.75 -6.99 2.97
C GLU A 232 12.57 -6.17 2.43
N ARG A 233 11.92 -5.37 3.30
CA ARG A 233 10.82 -4.47 2.90
C ARG A 233 11.31 -3.41 1.91
N ALA A 234 12.46 -2.80 2.17
CA ALA A 234 13.08 -1.83 1.26
C ALA A 234 13.44 -2.46 -0.09
N LEU A 235 13.99 -3.67 -0.08
CA LEU A 235 14.32 -4.42 -1.29
C LEU A 235 13.06 -4.82 -2.09
N LEU A 236 12.01 -5.29 -1.42
CA LEU A 236 10.71 -5.58 -2.04
C LEU A 236 10.09 -4.35 -2.68
N PHE A 237 10.16 -3.19 -2.02
CA PHE A 237 9.67 -1.94 -2.58
C PHE A 237 10.36 -1.62 -3.91
N LEU A 238 11.69 -1.70 -3.94
CA LEU A 238 12.47 -1.43 -5.15
C LEU A 238 12.23 -2.46 -6.27
N PHE A 239 12.04 -3.73 -5.92
CA PHE A 239 11.87 -4.83 -6.89
C PHE A 239 10.44 -4.95 -7.42
N VAL A 240 9.43 -4.90 -6.54
CA VAL A 240 8.03 -5.16 -6.86
C VAL A 240 7.34 -3.90 -7.37
N GLU A 241 7.56 -2.77 -6.71
CA GLU A 241 6.77 -1.56 -6.94
C GLU A 241 7.45 -0.59 -7.90
N GLU A 242 8.75 -0.35 -7.69
CA GLU A 242 9.49 0.62 -8.50
C GLU A 242 10.18 -0.02 -9.73
N ASN A 243 10.31 -1.35 -9.75
CA ASN A 243 11.00 -2.10 -10.81
C ASN A 243 12.43 -1.57 -11.08
N LEU A 244 13.14 -1.17 -10.02
CA LEU A 244 14.48 -0.59 -10.05
C LEU A 244 15.59 -1.61 -9.75
N VAL A 245 15.23 -2.79 -9.24
CA VAL A 245 16.14 -3.90 -8.98
C VAL A 245 15.75 -5.06 -9.90
N SER A 246 16.74 -5.64 -10.60
CA SER A 246 16.53 -6.82 -11.43
C SER A 246 16.47 -8.10 -10.58
N GLU A 247 15.94 -9.18 -11.15
CA GLU A 247 15.90 -10.48 -10.46
C GLU A 247 17.30 -10.98 -10.07
N THR A 248 18.30 -10.81 -10.93
CA THR A 248 19.69 -11.18 -10.63
C THR A 248 20.24 -10.36 -9.45
N GLN A 249 20.00 -9.05 -9.43
CA GLN A 249 20.42 -8.19 -8.32
C GLN A 249 19.69 -8.53 -7.03
N MET A 250 18.39 -8.85 -7.10
CA MET A 250 17.62 -9.33 -5.95
C MET A 250 18.27 -10.59 -5.36
N GLN A 251 18.56 -11.61 -6.19
CA GLN A 251 19.21 -12.84 -5.75
C GLN A 251 20.59 -12.59 -5.15
N GLN A 252 21.38 -11.73 -5.79
CA GLN A 252 22.70 -11.35 -5.32
C GLN A 252 22.63 -10.70 -3.93
N LEU A 253 21.81 -9.66 -3.77
CA LEU A 253 21.67 -8.94 -2.50
C LEU A 253 21.14 -9.86 -1.38
N VAL A 254 20.15 -10.70 -1.68
CA VAL A 254 19.60 -11.64 -0.70
C VAL A 254 20.65 -12.66 -0.25
N GLY A 255 21.49 -13.15 -1.17
CA GLY A 255 22.57 -14.08 -0.83
C GLY A 255 23.74 -13.43 -0.09
N GLU A 256 24.20 -12.26 -0.54
CA GLU A 256 25.34 -11.56 0.06
C GLU A 256 25.05 -11.01 1.45
N LEU A 257 23.82 -10.57 1.70
CA LEU A 257 23.41 -9.94 2.95
C LEU A 257 22.66 -10.88 3.90
N ASP A 258 22.52 -12.16 3.54
CA ASP A 258 21.78 -13.18 4.30
C ASP A 258 20.36 -12.73 4.72
N LEU A 259 19.64 -12.12 3.77
CA LEU A 259 18.29 -11.60 4.03
C LEU A 259 17.26 -12.73 4.20
N ASP A 260 16.20 -12.47 4.96
CA ASP A 260 15.14 -13.44 5.26
C ASP A 260 14.36 -13.85 4.00
N ARG A 261 14.76 -14.99 3.42
CA ARG A 261 14.17 -15.55 2.20
C ARG A 261 12.71 -15.91 2.38
N ASP A 262 12.33 -16.49 3.52
CA ASP A 262 10.96 -16.93 3.76
C ASP A 262 10.00 -15.73 3.78
N PHE A 263 10.41 -14.64 4.42
CA PHE A 263 9.68 -13.38 4.40
C PHE A 263 9.53 -12.84 2.98
N LEU A 264 10.63 -12.75 2.22
CA LEU A 264 10.63 -12.24 0.84
C LEU A 264 9.72 -13.05 -0.07
N VAL A 265 9.83 -14.38 -0.04
CA VAL A 265 9.04 -15.31 -0.86
C VAL A 265 7.56 -15.17 -0.55
N ARG A 266 7.19 -15.07 0.73
CA ARG A 266 5.81 -14.87 1.15
C ARG A 266 5.25 -13.56 0.60
N ARG A 267 5.99 -12.44 0.72
CA ARG A 267 5.56 -11.12 0.22
C ARG A 267 5.51 -11.06 -1.32
N LEU A 268 6.42 -11.74 -2.01
CA LEU A 268 6.39 -11.89 -3.47
C LEU A 268 5.14 -12.65 -3.94
N ARG A 269 4.74 -13.69 -3.20
CA ARG A 269 3.49 -14.42 -3.44
C ARG A 269 2.27 -13.54 -3.25
N ASP A 270 2.24 -12.75 -2.17
CA ASP A 270 1.17 -11.77 -1.90
C ASP A 270 1.03 -10.79 -3.08
N ALA A 271 2.14 -10.29 -3.59
CA ALA A 271 2.19 -9.39 -4.75
C ALA A 271 2.01 -10.09 -6.12
N ARG A 272 1.92 -11.42 -6.16
CA ARG A 272 1.92 -12.25 -7.38
C ARG A 272 3.09 -11.92 -8.32
N ARG A 273 4.26 -11.61 -7.76
CA ARG A 273 5.48 -11.31 -8.49
C ARG A 273 6.39 -12.54 -8.51
N ALA A 274 6.76 -13.00 -9.70
CA ALA A 274 7.69 -14.11 -9.84
C ALA A 274 9.14 -13.65 -9.55
N CYS A 275 9.87 -14.45 -8.80
CA CYS A 275 11.31 -14.30 -8.56
C CYS A 275 11.87 -15.65 -8.09
N ARG A 276 13.01 -16.07 -8.64
CA ARG A 276 13.67 -17.35 -8.30
C ARG A 276 14.47 -17.23 -7.00
N LEU A 277 13.81 -16.92 -5.89
CA LEU A 277 14.41 -17.03 -4.54
C LEU A 277 14.21 -18.42 -3.92
N ASP A 278 13.22 -19.17 -4.42
CA ASP A 278 12.81 -20.51 -3.96
C ASP A 278 13.69 -21.66 -4.47
N ILE A 279 14.61 -21.39 -5.41
CA ILE A 279 15.46 -22.42 -6.01
C ILE A 279 16.80 -22.37 -5.26
N SER A 280 17.06 -23.37 -4.42
CA SER A 280 18.39 -23.57 -3.84
C SER A 280 19.41 -23.69 -4.96
N ILE A 281 20.50 -22.94 -4.89
CA ILE A 281 21.60 -23.00 -5.87
C ILE A 281 22.31 -24.37 -5.85
N ASP A 282 21.99 -25.25 -4.88
CA ASP A 282 22.59 -26.58 -4.70
C ASP A 282 22.06 -27.69 -5.64
N SER A 283 21.19 -27.41 -6.60
CA SER A 283 20.72 -28.44 -7.57
C SER A 283 21.16 -28.18 -9.01
N ALA A 284 22.33 -27.60 -9.21
CA ALA A 284 23.01 -27.64 -10.51
C ALA A 284 23.73 -28.99 -10.68
N GLU A 285 22.98 -30.09 -10.75
CA GLU A 285 23.52 -31.27 -11.44
C GLU A 285 23.64 -30.92 -12.93
N PRO A 286 24.82 -31.11 -13.54
CA PRO A 286 24.96 -30.90 -14.97
C PRO A 286 24.08 -31.95 -15.65
N ARG A 287 23.07 -31.48 -16.39
CA ARG A 287 22.39 -32.33 -17.37
C ARG A 287 23.42 -32.70 -18.43
N ASP A 288 24.01 -33.87 -18.26
CA ASP A 288 24.79 -34.55 -19.29
C ASP A 288 23.88 -34.70 -20.51
N LEU A 289 24.21 -33.92 -21.54
CA LEU A 289 23.72 -34.15 -22.90
C LEU A 289 24.52 -35.34 -23.46
N ARG A 290 23.96 -36.53 -23.31
CA ARG A 290 24.25 -37.69 -24.17
C ARG A 290 22.95 -38.39 -24.55
#